data_AF-A0A258E6N6-F1
#
_entry.id   AF-A0A258E6N6-F1
#
_cell.length_a   1.000
_cell.length_b   1.000
_cell.length_c   1.000
_cell.angle_alpha   90.00
_cell.angle_beta   90.00
_cell.angle_gamma   90.00
#
_symmetry.space_group_name_H-M   'P 1'
#
loop_
_entity.id
_entity.type
_entity.pdbx_description
1 polymer ?
#
loop_
_entity_poly.entity_id
_entity_poly.type
_entity_poly.pdbx_seq_one_letter_code
_entity_poly.pdbx_strand_id
1 'polypeptide(L)'
;MLLYKRPFQKKMGVVLSVLFLCSFGLFAQETASDIPTSTSLNELLAMNLKFPSAELRDKKSARVIISMKIDQVGRPDSIFLIESASEAFNKEVLRVIDLATINWKPEYLENRPTGNEYLWVISFKAAMGESMITDEFSVVDNLLKKEKYDKAIELCSEKITENPYKYLWYEKRAEAHRLAGNAESGQRDFMAAKQVKRKVLAEAEVKAFGSIRVDQVMPGTIRGTNF
;
A
#
# COMPACT_ATOMS: atom_id res chain seq x y z
N MET A 1 -64.05 -24.64 54.32
CA MET A 1 -65.44 -24.89 53.89
C MET A 1 -66.01 -23.57 53.37
N LEU A 2 -66.78 -23.64 52.28
CA LEU A 2 -67.53 -22.57 51.57
C LEU A 2 -66.82 -21.82 50.42
N LEU A 3 -66.99 -22.44 49.25
CA LEU A 3 -67.08 -21.84 47.92
C LEU A 3 -68.17 -20.75 47.87
N TYR A 4 -67.94 -19.64 47.16
CA TYR A 4 -69.04 -18.95 46.48
C TYR A 4 -68.63 -18.14 45.22
N LYS A 5 -69.04 -18.72 44.09
CA LYS A 5 -69.45 -18.21 42.76
C LYS A 5 -69.18 -16.74 42.37
N ARG A 6 -68.54 -16.60 41.19
CA ARG A 6 -68.75 -15.48 40.25
C ARG A 6 -70.20 -15.41 39.78
N PRO A 7 -70.65 -14.22 39.35
CA PRO A 7 -71.37 -14.17 38.10
C PRO A 7 -70.79 -13.17 37.09
N PHE A 8 -71.00 -13.55 35.85
CA PHE A 8 -70.68 -12.95 34.58
C PHE A 8 -71.73 -11.90 34.20
N GLN A 9 -71.32 -10.70 33.79
CA GLN A 9 -72.14 -9.81 32.95
C GLN A 9 -71.26 -9.16 31.88
N LYS A 10 -71.69 -9.36 30.63
CA LYS A 10 -71.16 -8.80 29.39
C LYS A 10 -71.62 -7.35 29.20
N LYS A 11 -70.82 -6.64 28.38
CA LYS A 11 -71.13 -5.53 27.45
C LYS A 11 -70.35 -4.26 27.82
N MET A 12 -69.85 -3.42 26.92
CA MET A 12 -69.56 -3.46 25.49
C MET A 12 -68.97 -2.07 25.20
N GLY A 13 -67.85 -1.98 24.50
CA GLY A 13 -67.31 -0.73 23.93
C GLY A 13 -66.57 0.18 24.91
N VAL A 14 -65.31 0.49 24.66
CA VAL A 14 -64.93 1.62 23.80
C VAL A 14 -63.55 1.32 23.21
N VAL A 15 -63.48 1.59 21.92
CA VAL A 15 -62.33 1.53 21.02
C VAL A 15 -61.22 2.45 21.53
N LEU A 16 -60.00 1.95 21.65
CA LEU A 16 -58.80 2.77 21.49
C LEU A 16 -57.80 2.01 20.64
N SER A 17 -58.08 2.03 19.34
CA SER A 17 -57.15 1.68 18.27
C SER A 17 -55.98 2.66 18.29
N VAL A 18 -54.91 2.31 19.00
CA VAL A 18 -53.60 2.92 18.78
C VAL A 18 -53.07 2.34 17.48
N LEU A 19 -53.35 3.06 16.38
CA LEU A 19 -52.64 2.95 15.12
C LEU A 19 -51.15 3.22 15.40
N PHE A 20 -50.39 2.17 15.65
CA PHE A 20 -48.95 2.20 15.56
C PHE A 20 -48.64 2.33 14.06
N LEU A 21 -48.60 3.58 13.58
CA LEU A 21 -47.97 3.94 12.32
C LEU A 21 -46.49 3.58 12.45
N CYS A 22 -46.17 2.29 12.23
CA CYS A 22 -44.88 1.90 11.70
C CYS A 22 -44.78 2.60 10.35
N SER A 23 -44.29 3.83 10.38
CA SER A 23 -43.54 4.38 9.27
C SER A 23 -42.40 3.40 9.07
N PHE A 24 -42.62 2.43 8.18
CA PHE A 24 -41.55 1.78 7.46
C PHE A 24 -40.79 2.93 6.81
N GLY A 25 -39.77 3.43 7.52
CA GLY A 25 -38.71 4.17 6.87
C GLY A 25 -38.26 3.26 5.76
N LEU A 26 -38.49 3.66 4.51
CA LEU A 26 -37.74 3.16 3.40
C LEU A 26 -36.27 3.34 3.80
N PHE A 27 -35.65 2.25 4.23
CA PHE A 27 -34.21 2.14 4.11
C PHE A 27 -33.99 2.21 2.60
N ALA A 28 -33.66 3.39 2.10
CA ALA A 28 -32.98 3.49 0.83
C ALA A 28 -31.69 2.69 1.03
N GLN A 29 -31.71 1.44 0.62
CA GLN A 29 -30.49 0.66 0.45
C GLN A 29 -29.79 1.34 -0.73
N GLU A 30 -28.95 2.31 -0.41
CA GLU A 30 -27.96 2.83 -1.33
C GLU A 30 -27.08 1.64 -1.67
N THR A 31 -27.37 0.98 -2.79
CA THR A 31 -26.45 0.04 -3.39
C THR A 31 -25.27 0.89 -3.85
N ALA A 32 -24.33 1.10 -2.95
CA ALA A 32 -22.98 1.48 -3.32
C ALA A 32 -22.51 0.41 -4.32
N SER A 33 -22.43 0.82 -5.57
CA SER A 33 -21.85 0.03 -6.64
C SER A 33 -20.38 -0.19 -6.27
N ASP A 34 -20.09 -1.34 -5.65
CA ASP A 34 -18.74 -1.82 -5.34
C ASP A 34 -18.00 -2.26 -6.61
N ILE A 35 -17.75 -1.29 -7.50
CA ILE A 35 -16.66 -1.36 -8.48
C ILE A 35 -15.73 -0.20 -8.09
N PRO A 36 -14.57 -0.45 -7.46
CA PRO A 36 -13.64 0.61 -7.14
C PRO A 36 -13.09 1.15 -8.47
N THR A 37 -13.69 2.25 -8.94
CA THR A 37 -13.23 3.01 -10.11
C THR A 37 -12.34 4.18 -9.66
N SER A 38 -11.73 4.07 -8.49
CA SER A 38 -10.76 5.02 -7.96
C SER A 38 -9.38 4.39 -8.00
N THR A 39 -8.59 4.71 -9.03
CA THR A 39 -7.16 4.40 -9.08
C THR A 39 -6.49 4.91 -7.82
N SER A 40 -5.83 4.06 -7.03
CA SER A 40 -5.10 4.49 -5.83
C SER A 40 -3.88 5.34 -6.20
N LEU A 41 -3.35 6.12 -5.26
CA LEU A 41 -2.12 6.90 -5.52
C LEU A 41 -0.96 5.97 -5.92
N ASN A 42 -0.82 4.83 -5.24
CA ASN A 42 0.20 3.82 -5.56
C ASN A 42 0.04 3.28 -6.99
N GLU A 43 -1.18 3.02 -7.44
CA GLU A 43 -1.44 2.59 -8.82
C GLU A 43 -1.10 3.68 -9.83
N LEU A 44 -1.47 4.93 -9.57
CA LEU A 44 -1.12 6.06 -10.44
C LEU A 44 0.40 6.15 -10.59
N LEU A 45 1.15 6.05 -9.49
CA LEU A 45 2.61 6.06 -9.52
C LEU A 45 3.14 4.87 -10.32
N ALA A 46 2.68 3.66 -10.04
CA ALA A 46 3.13 2.44 -10.70
C ALA A 46 2.88 2.45 -12.21
N MET A 47 1.75 3.03 -12.67
CA MET A 47 1.42 3.13 -14.09
C MET A 47 2.25 4.17 -14.84
N ASN A 48 2.75 5.19 -14.16
CA ASN A 48 3.40 6.34 -14.79
C ASN A 48 4.92 6.36 -14.64
N LEU A 49 5.47 5.69 -13.63
CA LEU A 49 6.91 5.58 -13.40
C LEU A 49 7.59 4.68 -14.43
N LYS A 50 8.72 5.15 -14.95
CA LYS A 50 9.56 4.43 -15.89
C LYS A 50 10.95 4.23 -15.30
N PHE A 51 11.56 3.08 -15.57
CA PHE A 51 12.97 2.90 -15.21
C PHE A 51 13.84 3.74 -16.17
N PRO A 52 14.67 4.68 -15.69
CA PRO A 52 15.52 5.48 -16.56
C PRO A 52 16.49 4.60 -17.36
N SER A 53 16.48 4.73 -18.69
CA SER A 53 17.21 3.80 -19.58
C SER A 53 18.72 3.81 -19.37
N ALA A 54 19.30 4.95 -18.97
CA ALA A 54 20.72 5.03 -18.65
C ALA A 54 21.09 4.18 -17.43
N GLU A 55 20.29 4.27 -16.36
CA GLU A 55 20.50 3.54 -15.12
C GLU A 55 20.20 2.05 -15.28
N LEU A 56 19.23 1.71 -16.15
CA LEU A 56 18.92 0.33 -16.47
C LEU A 56 20.08 -0.38 -17.16
N ARG A 57 20.74 0.28 -18.13
CA ARG A 57 21.93 -0.29 -18.80
C ARG A 57 23.05 -0.57 -17.79
N ASP A 58 23.21 0.33 -16.82
CA ASP A 58 24.20 0.21 -15.76
C ASP A 58 23.75 -0.72 -14.61
N LYS A 59 22.55 -1.31 -14.69
CA LYS A 59 21.93 -2.16 -13.66
C LYS A 59 21.85 -1.51 -12.28
N LYS A 60 21.76 -0.18 -12.22
CA LYS A 60 21.72 0.55 -10.96
C LYS A 60 20.32 0.47 -10.36
N SER A 61 20.24 0.06 -9.10
CA SER A 61 19.02 0.16 -8.29
C SER A 61 19.09 1.41 -7.43
N ALA A 62 17.93 1.97 -7.09
CA ALA A 62 17.86 3.21 -6.34
C ALA A 62 16.57 3.32 -5.53
N ARG A 63 16.60 4.17 -4.51
CA ARG A 63 15.43 4.62 -3.78
C ARG A 63 15.42 6.15 -3.78
N VAL A 64 14.24 6.71 -4.02
CA VAL A 64 14.00 8.15 -3.99
C VAL A 64 12.85 8.38 -3.02
N ILE A 65 13.07 9.29 -2.07
CA ILE A 65 12.07 9.61 -1.05
C ILE A 65 11.75 11.08 -1.11
N ILE A 66 10.45 11.34 -1.18
CA ILE A 66 9.89 12.66 -1.25
C ILE A 66 9.06 12.90 0.00
N SER A 67 9.29 14.04 0.64
CA SER A 67 8.43 14.56 1.68
C SER A 67 7.45 15.55 1.07
N MET A 68 6.17 15.32 1.32
CA MET A 68 5.05 16.08 0.79
C MET A 68 4.26 16.66 1.94
N LYS A 69 4.20 17.99 2.05
CA LYS A 69 3.30 18.65 2.98
C LYS A 69 1.92 18.74 2.36
N ILE A 70 0.91 18.32 3.11
CA ILE A 70 -0.49 18.44 2.77
C ILE A 70 -1.09 19.57 3.60
N ASP A 71 -1.74 20.52 2.94
CA ASP A 71 -2.39 21.66 3.61
C ASP A 71 -3.64 21.23 4.41
N GLN A 72 -4.29 22.21 5.05
CA GLN A 72 -5.49 21.96 5.87
C GLN A 72 -6.70 21.51 5.04
N VAL A 73 -6.72 21.79 3.74
CA VAL A 73 -7.82 21.40 2.82
C VAL A 73 -7.50 20.12 2.05
N GLY A 74 -6.40 19.43 2.40
CA GLY A 74 -6.05 18.13 1.86
C GLY A 74 -5.34 18.18 0.51
N ARG A 75 -4.66 19.27 0.15
CA ARG A 75 -3.92 19.43 -1.10
C ARG A 75 -2.41 19.45 -0.88
N PRO A 76 -1.60 19.02 -1.88
CA PRO A 76 -0.16 19.22 -1.89
C PRO A 76 0.22 20.71 -1.77
N ASP A 77 1.08 21.03 -0.81
CA ASP A 77 1.55 22.39 -0.51
C ASP A 77 3.04 22.58 -0.80
N SER A 78 3.86 21.59 -0.42
CA SER A 78 5.32 21.67 -0.59
C SER A 78 5.94 20.29 -0.78
N ILE A 79 6.97 20.23 -1.62
CA ILE A 79 7.65 19.00 -2.04
C ILE A 79 9.13 19.13 -1.72
N PHE A 80 9.67 18.17 -0.98
CA PHE A 80 11.08 18.10 -0.63
C PHE A 80 11.66 16.75 -1.01
N LEU A 81 12.78 16.76 -1.74
CA LEU A 81 13.57 15.56 -2.00
C LEU A 81 14.46 15.28 -0.78
N ILE A 82 14.12 14.26 0.00
CA ILE A 82 14.82 13.95 1.26
C ILE A 82 15.81 12.79 1.12
N GLU A 83 15.59 11.91 0.14
CA GLU A 83 16.58 10.91 -0.28
C GLU A 83 16.68 10.99 -1.81
N SER A 84 17.84 11.44 -2.30
CA SER A 84 18.12 11.57 -3.72
C SER A 84 18.92 10.38 -4.23
N ALA A 85 18.68 9.99 -5.48
CA ALA A 85 19.52 9.08 -6.24
C ALA A 85 20.25 9.84 -7.36
N SER A 86 20.55 9.17 -8.48
CA SER A 86 21.09 9.84 -9.66
C SER A 86 20.11 10.87 -10.23
N GLU A 87 20.63 11.83 -10.99
CA GLU A 87 19.81 12.85 -11.66
C GLU A 87 18.71 12.23 -12.54
N ALA A 88 18.99 11.10 -13.18
CA ALA A 88 18.02 10.40 -14.02
C ALA A 88 16.84 9.84 -13.21
N PHE A 89 17.12 9.22 -12.05
CA PHE A 89 16.05 8.75 -11.15
C PHE A 89 15.26 9.91 -10.56
N ASN A 90 15.94 10.95 -10.09
CA ASN A 90 15.28 12.10 -9.46
C ASN A 90 14.37 12.83 -10.45
N LYS A 91 14.83 13.06 -11.70
CA LYS A 91 14.01 13.69 -12.75
C LYS A 91 12.75 12.91 -13.06
N GLU A 92 12.86 11.59 -13.15
CA GLU A 92 11.71 10.75 -13.44
C GLU A 92 10.69 10.73 -12.30
N VAL A 93 11.17 10.66 -11.05
CA VAL A 93 10.30 10.71 -9.87
C VAL A 93 9.58 12.06 -9.76
N LEU A 94 10.30 13.17 -9.93
CA LEU A 94 9.71 14.51 -9.92
C LEU A 94 8.68 14.70 -11.04
N ARG A 95 8.95 14.21 -12.25
CA ARG A 95 7.99 14.24 -13.38
C ARG A 95 6.66 13.56 -13.02
N VAL A 96 6.71 12.40 -12.36
CA VAL A 96 5.49 11.67 -11.96
C VAL A 96 4.80 12.35 -10.77
N ILE A 97 5.56 12.96 -9.86
CA ILE A 97 4.97 13.74 -8.76
C ILE A 97 4.24 14.98 -9.30
N ASP A 98 4.82 15.70 -10.25
CA ASP A 98 4.16 16.83 -10.91
C ASP A 98 2.85 16.38 -11.55
N LEU A 99 2.86 15.23 -12.24
CA LEU A 99 1.64 14.64 -12.79
C LEU A 99 0.60 14.31 -11.70
N ALA A 100 1.02 13.70 -10.60
CA ALA A 100 0.14 13.29 -9.51
C ALA A 100 -0.44 14.50 -8.75
N THR A 101 0.33 15.57 -8.59
CA THR A 101 -0.12 16.81 -7.91
C THR A 101 -1.07 17.62 -8.79
N ILE A 102 -0.86 17.67 -10.10
CA ILE A 102 -1.82 18.28 -11.06
C ILE A 102 -3.15 17.54 -11.05
N ASN A 103 -3.11 16.20 -11.00
CA ASN A 103 -4.30 15.35 -10.98
C ASN A 103 -4.73 14.96 -9.56
N TRP A 104 -4.40 15.78 -8.56
CA TRP A 104 -4.59 15.44 -7.16
C TRP A 104 -6.07 15.23 -6.82
N LYS A 105 -6.32 14.16 -6.06
CA LYS A 105 -7.62 13.79 -5.54
C LYS A 105 -7.52 13.66 -4.01
N PRO A 106 -8.38 14.33 -3.22
CA PRO A 106 -8.36 14.21 -1.75
C PRO A 106 -8.44 12.76 -1.25
N GLU A 107 -9.09 11.88 -2.01
CA GLU A 107 -9.20 10.44 -1.75
C GLU A 107 -7.84 9.74 -1.67
N TYR A 108 -6.77 10.31 -2.26
CA TYR A 108 -5.41 9.81 -2.11
C TYR A 108 -4.89 9.86 -0.68
N LEU A 109 -5.47 10.69 0.19
CA LEU A 109 -5.15 10.69 1.62
C LEU A 109 -5.76 9.47 2.34
N GLU A 110 -6.70 8.77 1.71
CA GLU A 110 -7.50 7.73 2.34
C GLU A 110 -8.13 8.27 3.63
N ASN A 111 -7.82 7.68 4.79
CA ASN A 111 -8.29 8.12 6.11
C ASN A 111 -7.24 8.93 6.88
N ARG A 112 -6.22 9.48 6.21
CA ARG A 112 -5.13 10.22 6.87
C ARG A 112 -5.51 11.70 7.07
N PRO A 113 -5.09 12.31 8.19
CA PRO A 113 -5.42 13.69 8.52
C PRO A 113 -4.73 14.71 7.59
N THR A 114 -5.44 15.79 7.26
CA THR A 114 -4.89 16.94 6.55
C THR A 114 -3.90 17.73 7.44
N GLY A 115 -3.17 18.69 6.86
CA GLY A 115 -2.23 19.54 7.61
C GLY A 115 -0.94 18.84 8.08
N ASN A 116 -0.64 17.66 7.53
CA ASN A 116 0.53 16.86 7.91
C ASN A 116 1.50 16.69 6.76
N GLU A 117 2.71 16.26 7.11
CA GLU A 117 3.74 15.86 6.17
C GLU A 117 3.74 14.34 5.99
N TYR A 118 3.86 13.90 4.74
CA TYR A 118 3.83 12.50 4.35
C TYR A 118 4.96 12.15 3.40
N LEU A 119 5.35 10.87 3.40
CA LEU A 119 6.41 10.34 2.56
C LEU A 119 5.86 9.58 1.36
N TRP A 120 6.50 9.79 0.21
CA TRP A 120 6.33 8.98 -0.98
C TRP A 120 7.64 8.25 -1.23
N VAL A 121 7.60 6.93 -1.24
CA VAL A 121 8.79 6.08 -1.31
C VAL A 121 8.79 5.34 -2.63
N ILE A 122 9.71 5.72 -3.52
CA ILE A 122 9.83 5.14 -4.85
C ILE A 122 11.11 4.33 -4.92
N SER A 123 10.98 3.03 -5.23
CA SER A 123 12.11 2.11 -5.38
C SER A 123 12.24 1.62 -6.81
N PHE A 124 13.45 1.68 -7.35
CA PHE A 124 13.83 1.13 -8.64
C PHE A 124 14.72 -0.09 -8.42
N LYS A 125 14.31 -1.25 -8.91
CA LYS A 125 15.07 -2.50 -8.80
C LYS A 125 15.38 -3.06 -10.18
N ALA A 126 16.66 -3.19 -10.49
CA ALA A 126 17.13 -3.83 -11.73
C ALA A 126 17.43 -5.31 -11.48
N ALA A 127 16.73 -6.21 -12.17
CA ALA A 127 16.96 -7.66 -12.15
C ALA A 127 17.38 -8.13 -13.54
N MET A 128 18.68 -8.12 -13.83
CA MET A 128 19.18 -8.54 -15.14
C MET A 128 19.68 -9.98 -15.05
N GLY A 129 18.86 -10.95 -15.47
CA GLY A 129 19.21 -12.38 -15.48
C GLY A 129 18.94 -13.16 -14.18
N GLU A 130 18.38 -12.53 -13.15
CA GLU A 130 17.98 -13.20 -11.90
C GLU A 130 16.47 -13.38 -11.81
N SER A 131 16.04 -14.54 -11.31
CA SER A 131 14.63 -14.79 -10.98
C SER A 131 14.27 -14.02 -9.71
N MET A 132 13.73 -12.80 -9.87
CA MET A 132 13.20 -12.01 -8.76
C MET A 132 11.78 -12.42 -8.33
N ILE A 133 11.22 -13.51 -8.86
CA ILE A 133 9.91 -14.01 -8.43
C ILE A 133 10.09 -14.92 -7.21
N THR A 134 10.65 -14.36 -6.14
CA THR A 134 10.39 -14.91 -4.82
C THR A 134 9.46 -13.94 -4.13
N ASP A 135 8.23 -14.40 -3.86
CA ASP A 135 7.36 -13.70 -2.93
C ASP A 135 7.97 -13.87 -1.53
N GLU A 136 8.78 -12.90 -1.12
CA GLU A 136 9.51 -12.89 0.13
C GLU A 136 8.55 -12.95 1.34
N PHE A 137 7.33 -12.40 1.22
CA PHE A 137 6.31 -12.54 2.27
C PHE A 137 5.84 -13.98 2.40
N SER A 138 5.62 -14.68 1.29
CA SER A 138 5.32 -16.12 1.30
C SER A 138 6.45 -16.95 1.93
N VAL A 139 7.72 -16.54 1.77
CA VAL A 139 8.85 -17.19 2.44
C VAL A 139 8.74 -17.03 3.95
N VAL A 140 8.47 -15.82 4.44
CA VAL A 140 8.23 -15.56 5.87
C VAL A 140 7.06 -16.39 6.39
N ASP A 141 5.92 -16.39 5.70
CA ASP A 141 4.75 -17.17 6.10
C ASP A 141 5.06 -18.67 6.22
N ASN A 142 5.87 -19.21 5.31
CA ASN A 142 6.31 -20.60 5.36
C ASN A 142 7.29 -20.87 6.52
N LEU A 143 8.14 -19.91 6.89
CA LEU A 143 9.01 -20.02 8.07
C LEU A 143 8.18 -20.02 9.35
N LEU A 144 7.19 -19.13 9.46
CA LEU A 144 6.27 -19.06 10.61
C LEU A 144 5.48 -20.36 10.78
N LYS A 145 4.92 -20.91 9.69
CA LYS A 145 4.21 -22.20 9.68
C LYS A 145 5.08 -23.38 10.13
N LYS A 146 6.40 -23.30 9.89
CA LYS A 146 7.38 -24.31 10.29
C LYS A 146 8.02 -24.02 11.65
N GLU A 147 7.48 -23.03 12.38
CA GLU A 147 7.97 -22.57 13.69
C GLU A 147 9.45 -22.12 13.67
N LYS A 148 9.95 -21.70 12.50
CA LYS A 148 11.32 -21.19 12.30
C LYS A 148 11.36 -19.69 12.54
N TYR A 149 10.97 -19.26 13.74
CA TYR A 149 10.76 -17.85 14.05
C TYR A 149 12.02 -17.00 13.93
N ASP A 150 13.17 -17.50 14.38
CA ASP A 150 14.44 -16.76 14.30
C ASP A 150 14.80 -16.40 12.86
N LYS A 151 14.60 -17.32 11.92
CA LYS A 151 14.84 -17.09 10.49
C LYS A 151 13.84 -16.10 9.89
N ALA A 152 12.59 -16.13 10.34
CA ALA A 152 11.59 -15.14 9.93
C ALA A 152 11.96 -13.74 10.43
N ILE A 153 12.44 -13.63 11.68
CA ILE A 153 12.91 -12.38 12.29
C ILE A 153 14.13 -11.84 11.55
N GLU A 154 15.10 -12.71 11.24
CA GLU A 154 16.33 -12.36 10.51
C GLU A 154 16.00 -11.81 9.12
N LEU A 155 15.20 -12.56 8.34
CA LEU A 155 14.77 -12.13 7.00
C LEU A 155 14.02 -10.79 7.05
N CYS A 156 13.07 -10.63 7.98
CA CYS A 156 12.36 -9.34 8.11
C CYS A 156 13.32 -8.20 8.49
N SER A 157 14.35 -8.48 9.31
CA SER A 157 15.33 -7.47 9.72
C SER A 157 16.24 -7.03 8.58
N GLU A 158 16.67 -7.96 7.75
CA GLU A 158 17.37 -7.67 6.49
C GLU A 158 16.50 -6.78 5.61
N LYS A 159 15.24 -7.15 5.39
CA LYS A 159 14.31 -6.39 4.54
C LYS A 159 13.98 -5.00 5.08
N ILE A 160 13.87 -4.85 6.40
CA ILE A 160 13.74 -3.53 7.06
C ILE A 160 15.00 -2.69 6.85
N THR A 161 16.19 -3.30 6.86
CA THR A 161 17.44 -2.59 6.59
C THR A 161 17.50 -2.10 5.14
N GLU A 162 17.07 -2.93 4.18
CA GLU A 162 16.99 -2.56 2.76
C GLU A 162 15.97 -1.43 2.50
N ASN A 163 14.78 -1.52 3.10
CA ASN A 163 13.71 -0.53 2.98
C ASN A 163 12.97 -0.34 4.32
N PRO A 164 13.38 0.63 5.16
CA PRO A 164 12.77 0.84 6.47
C PRO A 164 11.39 1.49 6.41
N TYR A 165 10.89 1.82 5.21
CA TYR A 165 9.61 2.49 5.00
C TYR A 165 8.49 1.53 4.58
N LYS A 166 8.79 0.23 4.40
CA LYS A 166 7.79 -0.79 4.13
C LYS A 166 7.24 -1.37 5.42
N TYR A 167 6.12 -0.83 5.89
CA TYR A 167 5.55 -1.16 7.19
C TYR A 167 5.23 -2.67 7.36
N LEU A 168 4.91 -3.37 6.27
CA LEU A 168 4.59 -4.80 6.28
C LEU A 168 5.72 -5.68 6.85
N TRP A 169 6.99 -5.28 6.67
CA TRP A 169 8.10 -6.04 7.25
C TRP A 169 8.14 -5.97 8.77
N TYR A 170 7.75 -4.82 9.34
CA TYR A 170 7.60 -4.68 10.79
C TYR A 170 6.39 -5.48 11.29
N GLU A 171 5.28 -5.52 10.57
CA GLU A 171 4.12 -6.36 10.95
C GLU A 171 4.49 -7.84 10.98
N LYS A 172 5.19 -8.32 9.95
CA LYS A 172 5.66 -9.71 9.88
C LYS A 172 6.68 -10.04 10.97
N ARG A 173 7.62 -9.12 11.25
CA ARG A 173 8.57 -9.31 12.36
C ARG A 173 7.89 -9.28 13.72
N ALA A 174 6.89 -8.43 13.91
CA ALA A 174 6.08 -8.38 15.12
C ALA A 174 5.35 -9.71 15.39
N GLU A 175 4.75 -10.29 14.34
CA GLU A 175 4.12 -11.61 14.38
C GLU A 175 5.13 -12.69 14.76
N ALA A 176 6.29 -12.71 14.10
CA ALA A 176 7.36 -13.66 14.39
C ALA A 176 7.85 -13.57 15.85
N HIS A 177 8.07 -12.36 16.36
CA HIS A 177 8.44 -12.15 17.76
C HIS A 177 7.36 -12.62 18.74
N ARG A 178 6.08 -12.33 18.48
CA ARG A 178 4.98 -12.81 19.32
C ARG A 178 4.92 -14.34 19.37
N LEU A 179 5.05 -15.01 18.22
CA LEU A 179 5.02 -16.48 18.15
C LEU A 179 6.24 -17.11 18.83
N ALA A 180 7.40 -16.43 18.81
CA ALA A 180 8.59 -16.83 19.55
C ALA A 180 8.54 -16.56 21.07
N GLY A 181 7.43 -16.01 21.60
CA GLY A 181 7.31 -15.64 23.02
C GLY A 181 7.96 -14.30 23.39
N ASN A 182 8.48 -13.55 22.42
CA ASN A 182 9.15 -12.27 22.60
C ASN A 182 8.16 -11.09 22.53
N ALA A 183 7.21 -11.04 23.47
CA ALA A 183 6.07 -10.11 23.44
C ALA A 183 6.46 -8.63 23.35
N GLU A 184 7.50 -8.20 24.08
CA GLU A 184 7.96 -6.81 24.05
C GLU A 184 8.51 -6.40 22.68
N SER A 185 9.35 -7.23 22.08
CA SER A 185 9.87 -6.99 20.72
C SER A 185 8.74 -6.95 19.70
N GLY A 186 7.76 -7.86 19.82
CA GLY A 186 6.58 -7.87 18.97
C GLY A 186 5.76 -6.57 19.09
N GLN A 187 5.56 -6.08 20.32
CA GLN A 187 4.86 -4.81 20.55
C GLN A 187 5.64 -3.62 19.97
N ARG A 188 6.98 -3.58 20.12
CA ARG A 188 7.81 -2.52 19.53
C ARG A 188 7.66 -2.46 18.01
N ASP A 189 7.76 -3.61 17.33
CA ASP A 189 7.62 -3.68 15.88
C ASP A 189 6.22 -3.31 15.42
N PHE A 190 5.18 -3.73 16.14
CA PHE A 190 3.80 -3.33 15.83
C PHE A 190 3.60 -1.80 15.91
N MET A 191 4.20 -1.16 16.92
CA MET A 191 4.14 0.31 17.04
C MET A 191 4.95 0.99 15.93
N ALA A 192 6.11 0.44 15.57
CA ALA A 192 6.91 0.92 14.45
C ALA A 192 6.15 0.81 13.12
N ALA A 193 5.51 -0.33 12.86
CA ALA A 193 4.65 -0.54 11.69
C ALA A 193 3.58 0.55 11.57
N LYS A 194 2.86 0.83 12.66
CA LYS A 194 1.85 1.90 12.70
C LYS A 194 2.44 3.26 12.40
N GLN A 195 3.61 3.57 12.95
CA GLN A 195 4.28 4.85 12.69
C GLN A 195 4.69 4.99 11.23
N VAL A 196 5.29 3.95 10.65
CA VAL A 196 5.69 3.93 9.24
C VAL A 196 4.47 4.06 8.34
N LYS A 197 3.42 3.26 8.57
CA LYS A 197 2.16 3.31 7.80
C LYS A 197 1.47 4.67 7.85
N ARG A 198 1.55 5.37 8.99
CA ARG A 198 1.01 6.74 9.13
C ARG A 198 1.82 7.76 8.35
N LYS A 199 3.15 7.63 8.32
CA LYS A 199 4.04 8.58 7.63
C LYS A 199 4.10 8.34 6.13
N VAL A 200 4.10 7.10 5.68
CA VAL A 200 4.19 6.75 4.25
C VAL A 200 2.78 6.82 3.65
N LEU A 201 2.59 7.79 2.77
CA LEU A 201 1.35 7.94 2.02
C LEU A 201 1.34 7.06 0.78
N ALA A 202 2.48 6.98 0.09
CA ALA A 202 2.61 6.18 -1.12
C ALA A 202 3.91 5.36 -1.15
N GLU A 203 3.81 4.14 -1.66
CA GLU A 203 4.94 3.25 -1.96
C GLU A 203 4.78 2.76 -3.41
N ALA A 204 5.82 2.94 -4.22
CA ALA A 204 5.86 2.44 -5.58
C ALA A 204 7.18 1.71 -5.84
N GLU A 205 7.10 0.57 -6.52
CA GLU A 205 8.27 -0.22 -6.90
C GLU A 205 8.27 -0.46 -8.41
N VAL A 206 9.32 0.01 -9.08
CA VAL A 206 9.55 -0.18 -10.50
C VAL A 206 10.61 -1.26 -10.66
N LYS A 207 10.17 -2.43 -11.16
CA LYS A 207 11.08 -3.54 -11.47
C LYS A 207 11.38 -3.52 -12.96
N ALA A 208 12.65 -3.53 -13.31
CA ALA A 208 13.08 -3.74 -14.69
C ALA A 208 13.69 -5.13 -14.83
N PHE A 209 13.18 -5.88 -15.81
CA PHE A 209 13.60 -7.23 -16.16
C PHE A 209 14.26 -7.23 -17.52
N GLY A 210 15.35 -7.96 -17.66
CA GLY A 210 15.95 -8.20 -18.97
C GLY A 210 16.94 -9.37 -18.96
N SER A 211 17.14 -9.93 -20.14
CA SER A 211 18.32 -10.74 -20.47
C SER A 211 19.30 -9.84 -21.21
N ILE A 212 20.59 -9.93 -20.89
CA ILE A 212 21.63 -9.21 -21.64
C ILE A 212 21.62 -9.75 -23.06
N ARG A 213 21.12 -8.99 -24.04
CA ARG A 213 21.49 -9.24 -25.43
C ARG A 213 22.92 -8.73 -25.59
N VAL A 214 23.88 -9.64 -25.64
CA VAL A 214 25.19 -9.32 -26.17
C VAL A 214 24.95 -8.98 -27.63
N ASP A 215 25.08 -7.70 -28.00
CA ASP A 215 25.05 -7.32 -29.41
C ASP A 215 26.14 -8.13 -30.10
N GLN A 216 25.75 -9.14 -30.88
CA GLN A 216 26.69 -9.80 -31.75
C GLN A 216 27.13 -8.76 -32.76
N VAL A 217 28.38 -8.32 -32.64
CA VAL A 217 29.05 -7.57 -33.70
C VAL A 217 29.02 -8.47 -34.93
N MET A 218 28.06 -8.25 -35.82
CA MET A 218 28.04 -8.88 -37.13
C MET A 218 29.24 -8.33 -37.90
N PRO A 219 30.18 -9.17 -38.37
CA PRO A 219 31.25 -8.69 -39.24
C PRO A 219 30.61 -8.13 -40.50
N GLY A 220 30.73 -6.82 -40.71
CA GLY A 220 30.25 -6.17 -41.92
C GLY A 220 31.03 -6.68 -43.12
N THR A 221 30.35 -7.23 -44.12
CA THR A 221 30.95 -7.54 -45.42
C THR A 221 31.27 -6.24 -46.15
N ILE A 222 32.55 -5.84 -46.20
CA ILE A 222 33.01 -4.79 -47.11
C ILE A 222 32.98 -5.38 -48.52
N ARG A 223 31.98 -5.01 -49.33
CA ARG A 223 32.03 -5.23 -50.78
C ARG A 223 32.88 -4.12 -51.40
N GLY A 224 34.14 -4.42 -51.67
CA GLY A 224 34.99 -3.59 -52.51
C GLY A 224 34.45 -3.56 -53.95
N THR A 225 34.12 -2.38 -54.45
CA THR A 225 33.95 -2.14 -55.88
C THR A 225 35.34 -1.92 -56.49
N ASN A 226 35.79 -2.86 -57.33
CA ASN A 226 36.96 -2.64 -58.16
C ASN A 226 36.55 -1.78 -59.36
N PHE A 227 37.33 -0.73 -59.62
CA PHE A 227 37.35 0.01 -60.90
C PHE A 227 38.10 -0.80 -61.96
#